data_AF-A0A9E5IGV1-F1
#
_entry.id   AF-A0A9E5IGV1-F1
#
_cell.length_a   1.000
_cell.length_b   1.000
_cell.length_c   1.000
_cell.angle_alpha   90.00
_cell.angle_beta   90.00
_cell.angle_gamma   90.00
#
_symmetry.space_group_name_H-M   'P 1'
#
loop_
_entity.id
_entity.type
_entity.pdbx_description
1 polymer ?
#
loop_
_entity_poly.entity_id
_entity_poly.type
_entity_poly.pdbx_seq_one_letter_code
_entity_poly.pdbx_strand_id
1 'polypeptide(L)' 'MESRQLEILRAIVEEYVATEEPVGSKSIASRHGLKVSPATIRNE' A
#
# COMPACT_ATOMS: atom_id res chain seq x y z
N MET A 1 -1.29 3.38 -16.54
CA MET A 1 -1.09 3.08 -15.11
C MET A 1 -1.05 4.42 -14.39
N GLU A 2 -1.99 4.71 -13.49
CA GLU A 2 -1.83 5.89 -12.63
C GLU A 2 -0.57 5.70 -11.76
N SER A 3 0.22 6.76 -11.59
CA SER A 3 1.47 6.73 -10.82
C SER A 3 1.27 6.21 -9.39
N ARG A 4 0.11 6.52 -8.80
CA ARG A 4 -0.25 6.14 -7.44
C ARG A 4 -0.60 4.66 -7.28
N GLN A 5 -1.26 4.04 -8.26
CA GLN A 5 -1.49 2.58 -8.25
C GLN A 5 -0.17 1.81 -8.24
N LEU A 6 0.83 2.31 -8.98
CA LEU A 6 2.19 1.76 -8.98
C LEU A 6 2.89 1.96 -7.63
N GLU A 7 2.73 3.12 -6.99
CA GLU A 7 3.26 3.36 -5.64
C GLU A 7 2.61 2.44 -4.59
N ILE A 8 1.29 2.26 -4.64
CA ILE A 8 0.55 1.35 -3.76
C ILE A 8 1.04 -0.09 -3.96
N LEU A 9 1.15 -0.54 -5.21
CA LEU A 9 1.63 -1.88 -5.53
C LEU A 9 3.06 -2.09 -5.02
N ARG A 10 3.95 -1.10 -5.23
CA ARG A 10 5.33 -1.16 -4.74
C ARG A 10 5.38 -1.28 -3.22
N ALA A 11 4.61 -0.48 -2.50
CA ALA A 11 4.53 -0.53 -1.03
C ALA A 11 4.05 -1.90 -0.54
N ILE A 12 3.05 -2.50 -1.20
CA ILE A 12 2.55 -3.84 -0.86
C ILE A 12 3.63 -4.90 -1.06
N VAL A 13 4.33 -4.87 -2.19
CA VAL A 13 5.37 -5.87 -2.50
C VAL A 13 6.54 -5.75 -1.53
N GLU A 14 7.03 -4.52 -1.30
CA GLU A 14 8.14 -4.27 -0.37
C GLU A 14 7.82 -4.78 1.04
N GLU A 15 6.60 -4.53 1.53
CA GLU A 15 6.20 -4.95 2.86
C GLU A 15 5.98 -6.47 2.95
N TYR A 16 5.33 -7.08 1.96
CA TYR A 16 5.13 -8.53 1.95
C TYR A 16 6.45 -9.29 1.90
N VAL A 17 7.41 -8.83 1.10
CA VAL A 17 8.75 -9.45 1.01
C VAL A 17 9.52 -9.27 2.32
N ALA A 18 9.34 -8.15 3.02
CA ALA A 18 10.05 -7.89 4.28
C ALA A 18 9.48 -8.67 5.47
N THR A 19 8.17 -8.89 5.51
CA THR A 19 7.50 -9.49 6.68
C THR A 19 7.00 -10.91 6.47
N GLU A 20 6.87 -11.35 5.22
CA GLU A 20 6.21 -12.61 4.84
C GLU A 20 4.74 -12.69 5.30
N GLU A 21 4.14 -11.55 5.66
CA GLU A 21 2.78 -11.45 6.19
C GLU A 21 1.84 -10.70 5.23
N PRO A 22 0.54 -11.07 5.16
CA PRO A 22 -0.44 -10.32 4.38
C PRO A 22 -0.51 -8.84 4.77
N VAL A 23 -0.48 -7.96 3.76
CA VAL A 23 -0.39 -6.51 3.97
C VAL A 23 -1.77 -5.86 3.83
N GLY A 24 -2.24 -5.22 4.90
CA GLY A 24 -3.55 -4.55 4.93
C GLY A 24 -3.49 -3.07 4.53
N SER A 25 -4.57 -2.54 3.94
CA SER A 25 -4.62 -1.13 3.50
C SER A 25 -4.43 -0.09 4.62
N LYS A 26 -4.77 -0.44 5.87
CA LYS A 26 -4.49 0.39 7.04
C LYS A 26 -2.99 0.48 7.34
N SER A 27 -2.27 -0.64 7.19
CA SER A 27 -0.82 -0.68 7.30
C SER A 27 -0.20 0.23 6.26
N ILE A 28 -0.55 0.03 4.99
CA ILE A 28 -0.04 0.80 3.85
C ILE A 28 -0.25 2.31 4.05
N ALA A 29 -1.46 2.73 4.44
CA ALA A 29 -1.77 4.14 4.70
C ALA A 29 -0.90 4.75 5.84
N SER A 30 -0.58 3.96 6.87
CA SER A 30 0.18 4.43 8.04
C SER A 30 1.70 4.37 7.88
N ARG A 31 2.23 3.32 7.24
CA ARG A 31 3.66 3.01 7.20
C ARG A 31 4.37 3.59 5.98
N HIS A 32 3.67 3.70 4.85
CA HIS A 32 4.27 4.13 3.57
C HIS A 32 4.02 5.60 3.23
N GLY A 33 3.45 6.38 4.16
CA GLY A 33 3.26 7.82 3.99
C GLY A 33 2.38 8.23 2.81
N LEU A 34 1.65 7.26 2.23
CA LEU A 34 0.65 7.48 1.21
C LEU A 34 -0.46 8.30 1.87
N LYS A 35 -0.53 9.60 1.57
CA LYS A 35 -1.45 10.59 2.17
C LYS A 35 -2.91 10.36 1.74
N VAL A 36 -3.36 9.11 1.77
CA VAL A 36 -4.66 8.64 1.29
C VAL A 36 -5.29 7.73 2.33
N SER A 37 -6.61 7.62 2.27
CA SER A 37 -7.34 6.77 3.21
C SER A 37 -7.16 5.28 2.90
N PRO A 38 -7.33 4.39 3.90
CA PRO A 38 -7.39 2.95 3.64
C PRO A 38 -8.50 2.52 2.68
N ALA A 39 -9.55 3.33 2.51
CA ALA A 39 -10.62 3.09 1.53
C ALA A 39 -10.16 3.45 0.11
N THR A 40 -9.40 4.53 -0.05
CA THR A 40 -8.79 4.93 -1.32
C THR A 40 -7.85 3.84 -1.85
N ILE A 41 -6.98 3.29 -0.99
CA ILE A 41 -6.06 2.20 -1.34
C ILE A 41 -6.78 0.91 -1.78
N ARG A 42 -8.01 0.67 -1.31
CA ARG A 42 -8.80 -0.51 -1.72
C ARG A 42 -9.48 -0.32 -3.08
N ASN A 43 -9.74 0.93 -3.47
CA ASN A 43 -10.50 1.28 -4.66
C ASN A 43 -9.61 1.58 -5.87
N GLU A 44 -8.32 1.84 -5.63
CA GLU A 44 -7.28 2.06 -6.64
C GLU A 44 -6.45 0.82 -6.87
#